data_AF-A0A099S5Y5-F1
#
_entry.id   AF-A0A099S5Y5-F1
#
_cell.length_a   1.000
_cell.length_b   1.000
_cell.length_c   1.000
_cell.angle_alpha   90.00
_cell.angle_beta   90.00
_cell.angle_gamma   90.00
#
_symmetry.space_group_name_H-M   'P 1'
#
loop_
_entity.id
_entity.type
_entity.pdbx_description
1 polymer ?
#
loop_
_entity_poly.entity_id
_entity_poly.type
_entity_poly.pdbx_seq_one_letter_code
_entity_poly.pdbx_strand_id
1 'polypeptide(L)' 'MARNYECLRCKEEMEYLKDYRFDSQDDKRGILGALFDIEEHLVFAVYVCPKCRHTEFFYTGRRSGFDDWV' A
#
# COMPACT_ATOMS: atom_id res chain seq x y z
N MET A 1 -1.88 -12.20 13.76
CA MET A 1 -3.33 -12.10 14.01
C MET A 1 -3.97 -11.71 12.69
N ALA A 2 -4.82 -12.55 12.10
CA ALA A 2 -5.53 -12.20 10.87
C ALA A 2 -6.54 -11.09 11.19
N ARG A 3 -6.47 -9.96 10.47
CA ARG A 3 -7.51 -8.92 10.54
C ARG A 3 -8.63 -9.34 9.59
N ASN A 4 -9.84 -9.44 10.10
CA ASN A 4 -11.05 -9.65 9.32
C ASN A 4 -11.66 -8.27 9.01
N TYR A 5 -11.81 -7.95 7.72
CA TYR A 5 -12.35 -6.68 7.25
C TYR A 5 -13.72 -6.92 6.60
N GLU A 6 -14.69 -6.07 6.92
CA GLU A 6 -16.01 -6.11 6.27
C GLU A 6 -16.09 -5.12 5.11
N CYS A 7 -16.59 -5.57 3.97
CA CYS A 7 -16.78 -4.72 2.81
C CYS A 7 -17.76 -3.58 3.09
N LEU A 8 -17.32 -2.34 2.84
CA LEU A 8 -18.13 -1.14 3.05
C LEU A 8 -19.41 -1.11 2.21
N ARG A 9 -19.43 -1.82 1.08
CA ARG A 9 -20.57 -1.85 0.15
C ARG A 9 -21.64 -2.88 0.51
N CYS A 10 -21.24 -4.09 0.91
CA CYS A 10 -22.17 -5.21 1.07
C CYS A 10 -22.01 -6.02 2.36
N LYS A 11 -21.10 -5.59 3.25
CA LYS A 11 -20.81 -6.18 4.57
C LYS A 11 -20.28 -7.62 4.56
N GLU A 12 -19.96 -8.15 3.37
CA GLU A 12 -19.25 -9.42 3.23
C GLU A 12 -17.81 -9.32 3.73
N GLU A 13 -17.28 -10.39 4.32
CA GLU A 13 -15.87 -10.50 4.68
C GLU A 13 -14.98 -10.33 3.43
N MET A 14 -13.93 -9.53 3.57
CA MET A 14 -13.00 -9.23 2.49
C MET A 14 -11.80 -10.17 2.49
N GLU A 15 -11.31 -10.50 1.30
CA GLU A 15 -10.14 -11.36 1.11
C GLU A 15 -8.90 -10.51 0.82
N TYR A 16 -7.78 -10.85 1.46
CA TYR A 16 -6.50 -10.21 1.17
C TYR A 16 -6.03 -10.54 -0.25
N LEU A 17 -5.63 -9.51 -1.00
CA LEU A 17 -5.07 -9.68 -2.34
C LEU A 17 -3.54 -9.56 -2.33
N LYS A 18 -3.03 -8.39 -1.93
CA LYS A 18 -1.59 -8.08 -1.91
C LYS A 18 -1.32 -6.77 -1.19
N ASP A 19 -0.05 -6.55 -0.86
CA ASP A 19 0.44 -5.23 -0.50
C ASP A 19 0.77 -4.45 -1.78
N TYR A 20 0.27 -3.22 -1.87
CA TYR A 20 0.52 -2.30 -2.96
C TYR A 20 1.37 -1.13 -2.46
N ARG A 21 2.42 -0.82 -3.21
CA ARG A 21 3.32 0.31 -2.97
C ARG A 21 2.94 1.43 -3.93
N PHE A 22 2.61 2.60 -3.39
CA PHE A 22 2.48 3.79 -4.21
C PHE A 22 3.86 4.42 -4.34
N ASP A 23 4.39 4.40 -5.56
CA ASP A 23 5.54 5.21 -5.92
C ASP A 23 5.04 6.64 -6.06
N SER A 24 5.55 7.53 -5.22
CA SER A 24 5.26 8.96 -5.35
C SER A 24 5.84 9.44 -6.67
N GLN A 25 4.96 9.72 -7.65
CA GLN A 25 5.33 10.50 -8.83
C GLN A 25 5.50 11.97 -8.40
N ASP A 26 6.59 12.27 -7.71
CA ASP A 26 7.00 13.65 -7.51
C ASP A 26 7.76 14.10 -8.77
N ASP A 27 7.08 14.86 -9.63
CA ASP A 27 7.60 15.50 -10.85
C ASP A 27 8.67 16.59 -10.58
N LYS A 28 9.22 16.65 -9.37
CA LYS A 28 10.23 17.63 -8.93
C LYS A 28 11.61 16.99 -8.69
N ARG A 29 11.97 15.96 -9.47
CA ARG A 29 13.29 15.33 -9.42
C ARG A 29 14.37 16.26 -9.96
N GLY A 30 14.96 17.09 -9.10
CA GLY A 30 16.24 17.74 -9.35
C GLY A 30 17.41 16.73 -9.25
N ILE A 31 18.54 17.04 -9.88
CA ILE A 31 19.73 16.15 -10.01
C ILE A 31 20.27 15.64 -8.66
N LEU A 32 20.03 16.34 -7.55
CA LEU A 32 20.46 15.94 -6.20
C LEU A 32 19.48 15.02 -5.46
N GLY A 33 18.24 14.86 -5.96
CA GLY A 33 17.24 13.97 -5.37
C GLY A 33 17.50 12.49 -5.62
N ALA A 34 18.26 12.15 -6.66
CA ALA A 34 18.60 10.76 -7.03
C ALA A 34 19.72 10.13 -6.17
N LEU A 35 20.42 10.93 -5.35
CA LEU A 35 21.49 10.43 -4.47
C LEU A 35 21.00 10.14 -3.04
N PHE A 36 19.81 10.63 -2.69
CA PHE A 36 19.14 10.42 -1.41
C PHE A 36 17.74 9.86 -1.67
N ASP A 37 17.66 8.71 -2.35
CA ASP A 37 16.44 7.91 -2.56
C ASP A 37 15.92 7.36 -1.21
N ILE A 38 15.56 8.27 -0.31
CA ILE A 38 14.58 8.01 0.73
C ILE A 38 13.22 8.09 -0.01
N GLU A 39 13.03 7.18 -0.96
CA GLU A 39 11.78 7.07 -1.69
C GLU A 39 10.77 6.52 -0.68
N GLU A 40 10.01 7.44 -0.11
CA GLU A 40 9.08 7.16 0.96
C GLU A 40 7.82 6.53 0.36
N HIS A 41 7.90 5.25 0.01
CA HIS A 41 6.77 4.53 -0.57
C HIS A 41 5.68 4.34 0.48
N LEU A 42 4.47 4.84 0.17
CA LEU A 42 3.28 4.53 0.96
C LEU A 42 2.85 3.10 0.66
N VAL A 43 2.73 2.28 1.69
CA VAL A 43 2.33 0.88 1.57
C VAL A 43 0.89 0.72 2.04
N PHE A 44 0.10 0.00 1.25
CA PHE A 44 -1.28 -0.33 1.54
C PHE A 44 -1.52 -1.82 1.38
N ALA A 45 -2.21 -2.44 2.32
CA ALA A 45 -2.79 -3.76 2.10
C ALA A 45 -4.08 -3.61 1.28
N VAL A 46 -4.18 -4.35 0.20
CA VAL A 46 -5.33 -4.35 -0.70
C VAL A 46 -6.19 -5.57 -0.39
N TYR A 47 -7.47 -5.33 -0.14
CA TYR A 47 -8.47 -6.37 0.06
C TYR A 47 -9.56 -6.27 -1.00
N VAL A 48 -10.08 -7.41 -1.44
CA VAL A 48 -11.15 -7.50 -2.44
C VAL A 48 -12.33 -8.26 -1.85
N CYS A 49 -13.52 -7.70 -1.98
CA CYS A 49 -14.75 -8.38 -1.59
C CYS A 49 -15.10 -9.48 -2.62
N PRO A 50 -15.24 -10.76 -2.21
CA PRO A 50 -15.52 -11.85 -3.15
C PRO A 50 -16.94 -11.76 -3.74
N LYS A 51 -17.87 -11.11 -3.04
CA LYS A 51 -19.27 -10.98 -3.46
C LYS A 51 -19.50 -9.86 -4.48
N CYS A 52 -19.04 -8.64 -4.17
CA CYS A 52 -19.34 -7.44 -4.98
C CYS A 52 -18.14 -6.87 -5.73
N ARG A 53 -16.95 -7.47 -5.57
CA ARG A 53 -15.68 -7.06 -6.19
C ARG A 53 -15.21 -5.64 -5.83
N HIS A 54 -15.80 -5.04 -4.80
CA HIS A 54 -15.31 -3.78 -4.26
C HIS A 54 -13.93 -3.99 -3.64
N THR A 55 -13.00 -3.10 -3.96
CA THR A 55 -11.61 -3.17 -3.53
C THR A 55 -11.34 -2.03 -2.55
N GLU A 56 -10.73 -2.35 -1.42
CA GLU A 56 -10.43 -1.39 -0.35
C GLU A 56 -8.94 -1.42 -0.04
N PHE A 57 -8.37 -0.23 0.21
CA PHE A 57 -6.95 -0.03 0.49
C PHE A 57 -6.80 0.38 1.95
N PHE A 58 -6.02 -0.39 2.70
CA PHE A 58 -5.74 -0.13 4.11
C PHE A 58 -4.31 0.31 4.27
N TYR A 59 -4.08 1.53 4.77
CA TYR A 59 -2.74 2.05 5.00
C TYR A 59 -1.99 1.18 6.03
N THR A 60 -0.85 0.61 5.62
CA THR A 60 -0.03 -0.27 6.48
C THR A 60 1.25 0.40 6.95
N GLY A 61 1.63 1.55 6.38
CA GLY A 61 2.78 2.33 6.81
C GLY A 61 3.55 2.96 5.66
N ARG A 62 4.67 3.58 6.02
CA ARG A 62 5.66 4.15 5.11
C ARG A 62 6.94 3.33 5.24
N ARG A 63 7.46 2.80 4.13
CA ARG A 63 8.78 2.14 4.13
C ARG A 63 9.80 3.11 3.54
N SER A 64 10.84 3.42 4.31
CA SER A 64 12.03 4.13 3.85
C SER A 64 13.13 3.10 3.54
N GLY A 65 13.85 3.28 2.43
CA GLY A 65 14.74 2.28 1.82
C GLY A 65 16.02 1.88 2.57
N PHE A 66 16.05 1.89 3.91
CA PHE A 66 17.21 1.41 4.68
C PHE A 66 17.08 -0.04 5.19
N ASP A 67 15.93 -0.69 5.03
CA ASP A 67 15.67 -2.02 5.62
C ASP A 67 15.92 -3.22 4.68
N ASP A 68 16.27 -3.01 3.41
CA ASP A 68 16.49 -4.10 2.43
C ASP A 68 17.96 -4.60 2.39
N TRP A 69 18.83 -4.15 3.31
CA TRP A 69 20.26 -4.51 3.38
C TRP A 69 20.72 -5.06 4.75
N VAL A 70 19.87 -5.85 5.43
CA VAL A 70 20.30 -6.70 6.57
C VAL A 70 19.72 -8.10 6.45
#